data_AF-A0A845R9H4-F1
#
_entry.id   AF-A0A845R9H4-F1
#
_cell.length_a   1.000
_cell.length_b   1.000
_cell.length_c   1.000
_cell.angle_alpha   90.00
_cell.angle_beta   90.00
_cell.angle_gamma   90.00
#
_symmetry.space_group_name_H-M   'P 1'
#
loop_
_entity.id
_entity.type
_entity.pdbx_description
1 polymer ?
#
loop_
_entity_poly.entity_id
_entity_poly.type
_entity_poly.pdbx_seq_one_letter_code
_entity_poly.pdbx_strand_id
1 'polypeptide(L)'
;MFGFGKKAEKAPEDRLAELEKKKDWAGLVKAYYEMGVAAMEAGDLNHAQLWLHRADTIYSADDAIYEKVGDKLIDDCSDRIGDLEDEDELLYNAVPAQIEEKAEELNDPQLRIWGLLSMARLVKLGQRLASLPGCQVLGELGWAVDMMFKSMREAPTQEEYQHLMDVCNGLYELGDSPAVSGGEAVEVPDRPPFQVFDLNGMMTFLELNGCMDNHLRLLAALSQGREDLPEAENGIVGCALLPDYYVRTGAGRLEEVPQIKAELERIWSDYAAVRDQLPLEELERRIGQYKQLDILG
;
A
#
# COMPACT_ATOMS: atom_id res chain seq x y z
N MET A 1 27.20 42.94 23.23
CA MET A 1 25.75 42.66 23.08
C MET A 1 25.40 43.07 21.65
N PHE A 2 24.94 42.24 20.73
CA PHE A 2 24.11 41.05 20.80
C PHE A 2 24.63 40.02 19.78
N GLY A 3 24.88 38.78 20.23
CA GLY A 3 25.00 37.64 19.32
C GLY A 3 23.60 37.17 18.97
N PHE A 4 23.26 37.17 17.67
CA PHE A 4 22.10 36.46 17.16
C PHE A 4 22.29 34.98 17.47
N GLY A 5 21.65 34.49 18.52
CA GLY A 5 21.51 33.06 18.72
C GLY A 5 20.71 32.50 17.55
N LYS A 6 21.36 31.67 16.71
CA LYS A 6 20.64 30.72 15.86
C LYS A 6 19.66 30.00 16.78
N LYS A 7 18.35 30.19 16.58
CA LYS A 7 17.36 29.30 17.19
C LYS A 7 17.77 27.89 16.75
N ALA A 8 17.95 26.98 17.70
CA ALA A 8 18.07 25.57 17.36
C ALA A 8 16.87 25.22 16.48
N GLU A 9 17.14 24.71 15.29
CA GLU A 9 16.07 24.15 14.46
C GLU A 9 15.42 23.04 15.29
N LYS A 10 14.08 23.08 15.37
CA LYS A 10 13.33 22.02 16.04
C LYS A 10 13.65 20.70 15.35
N ALA A 11 13.65 19.61 16.12
CA ALA A 11 13.80 18.28 15.54
C ALA A 11 12.75 18.08 14.42
N PRO A 12 13.08 17.38 13.33
CA PRO A 12 12.15 17.13 12.23
C PRO A 12 10.76 16.64 12.67
N GLU A 13 10.71 15.76 13.66
CA GLU A 13 9.50 15.18 14.25
C GLU A 13 8.59 16.26 14.86
N ASP A 14 9.18 17.25 15.55
CA ASP A 14 8.46 18.36 16.18
C ASP A 14 7.89 19.37 15.16
N ARG A 15 8.29 19.24 13.88
CA ARG A 15 7.84 20.12 12.79
C ARG A 15 6.73 19.51 11.95
N LEU A 16 6.59 18.18 11.90
CA LEU A 16 5.66 17.48 11.00
C LEU A 16 4.23 18.02 11.08
N ALA A 17 3.63 18.06 12.28
CA ALA A 17 2.27 18.54 12.46
C ALA A 17 2.07 20.02 12.05
N GLU A 18 3.11 20.86 12.18
CA GLU A 18 3.06 22.26 11.74
C GLU A 18 3.15 22.37 10.22
N LEU A 19 3.97 21.54 9.59
CA LEU A 19 4.15 21.49 8.14
C LEU A 19 2.92 20.92 7.44
N GLU A 20 2.33 19.84 7.95
CA GLU A 20 1.04 19.27 7.50
C GLU A 20 -0.08 20.31 7.57
N LYS A 21 -0.22 20.98 8.73
CA LYS A 21 -1.23 22.02 8.91
C LYS A 21 -1.08 23.19 7.93
N LYS A 22 0.15 23.55 7.58
CA LYS A 22 0.46 24.60 6.60
C LYS A 22 0.41 24.12 5.16
N LYS A 23 0.26 22.82 4.92
CA LYS A 23 0.41 22.18 3.60
C LYS A 23 1.74 22.56 2.94
N ASP A 24 2.81 22.65 3.75
CA ASP A 24 4.17 22.92 3.24
C ASP A 24 4.83 21.61 2.83
N TRP A 25 4.43 21.09 1.68
CA TRP A 25 4.85 19.78 1.19
C TRP A 25 6.36 19.67 0.98
N ALA A 26 6.99 20.69 0.41
CA ALA A 26 8.45 20.71 0.26
C ALA A 26 9.17 20.76 1.63
N GLY A 27 8.55 21.34 2.65
CA GLY A 27 9.03 21.27 4.02
C GLY A 27 8.87 19.87 4.63
N LEU A 28 7.76 19.18 4.36
CA LEU A 28 7.54 17.79 4.75
C LEU A 28 8.55 16.85 4.11
N VAL A 29 8.78 16.95 2.80
CA VAL A 29 9.80 16.17 2.08
C VAL A 29 11.15 16.28 2.77
N LYS A 30 11.59 17.50 3.09
CA LYS A 30 12.88 17.73 3.77
C LYS A 30 12.91 17.12 5.17
N ALA A 31 11.82 17.25 5.94
CA ALA A 31 11.73 16.66 7.26
C ALA A 31 11.77 15.13 7.21
N TYR A 32 11.00 14.51 6.32
CA TYR A 32 11.00 13.06 6.12
C TYR A 32 12.36 12.54 5.64
N TYR A 33 12.97 13.20 4.65
CA TYR A 33 14.32 12.88 4.21
C TYR A 33 15.33 12.97 5.38
N GLU A 34 15.32 14.05 6.17
CA GLU A 34 16.21 14.21 7.34
C GLU A 34 16.03 13.07 8.36
N MET A 35 14.78 12.66 8.63
CA MET A 35 14.47 11.55 9.53
C MET A 35 14.92 10.21 8.97
N GLY A 36 14.73 9.98 7.67
CA GLY A 36 15.14 8.76 6.98
C GLY A 36 16.66 8.59 6.95
N VAL A 37 17.39 9.66 6.64
CA VAL A 37 18.87 9.68 6.68
C VAL A 37 19.37 9.38 8.09
N ALA A 38 18.81 10.04 9.11
CA ALA A 38 19.21 9.82 10.49
C ALA A 38 18.93 8.37 10.96
N ALA A 39 17.80 7.79 10.54
CA ALA A 39 17.46 6.41 10.84
C ALA A 39 18.44 5.43 10.16
N MET A 40 18.77 5.67 8.88
CA MET A 40 19.74 4.87 8.14
C MET A 40 21.14 4.93 8.79
N GLU A 41 21.60 6.11 9.19
CA GLU A 41 22.87 6.29 9.92
C GLU A 41 22.90 5.58 11.29
N ALA A 42 21.74 5.43 11.92
CA ALA A 42 21.57 4.72 13.18
C ALA A 42 21.39 3.19 13.00
N GLY A 43 21.28 2.70 11.77
CA GLY A 43 20.96 1.30 11.46
C GLY A 43 19.51 0.92 11.73
N ASP A 44 18.61 1.89 11.88
CA ASP A 44 17.17 1.68 12.02
C ASP A 44 16.50 1.67 10.64
N LEU A 45 16.73 0.58 9.92
CA LEU A 45 16.38 0.46 8.50
C LEU A 45 14.86 0.52 8.26
N ASN A 46 14.03 0.05 9.20
CA ASN A 46 12.57 0.15 9.09
C ASN A 46 12.09 1.60 9.11
N HIS A 47 12.65 2.44 10.00
CA HIS A 47 12.33 3.87 10.00
C HIS A 47 12.95 4.59 8.80
N ALA A 48 14.12 4.16 8.32
CA ALA A 48 14.70 4.68 7.09
C ALA A 48 13.76 4.44 5.89
N GLN A 49 13.28 3.20 5.74
CA GLN A 49 12.29 2.81 4.73
C GLN A 49 11.04 3.71 4.79
N LEU A 50 10.41 3.80 5.96
CA LEU A 50 9.22 4.60 6.17
C LEU A 50 9.41 6.06 5.73
N TRP A 51 10.47 6.71 6.20
CA TRP A 51 10.61 8.15 6.01
C TRP A 51 11.15 8.52 4.63
N LEU A 52 12.09 7.75 4.07
CA LEU A 52 12.61 8.03 2.73
C LEU A 52 11.53 7.81 1.67
N HIS A 53 10.76 6.72 1.74
CA HIS A 53 9.67 6.52 0.79
C HIS A 53 8.56 7.57 0.94
N ARG A 54 8.27 8.07 2.16
CA ARG A 54 7.33 9.19 2.31
C ARG A 54 7.85 10.49 1.69
N ALA A 55 9.15 10.74 1.74
CA ALA A 55 9.74 11.87 1.04
C ALA A 55 9.60 11.71 -0.48
N ASP A 56 9.95 10.53 -0.99
CA ASP A 56 9.86 10.17 -2.42
C ASP A 56 8.45 10.31 -2.98
N THR A 57 7.46 9.70 -2.33
CA THR A 57 6.07 9.78 -2.78
C THR A 57 5.58 11.23 -2.90
N ILE A 58 6.00 12.13 -1.99
CA ILE A 58 5.53 13.52 -2.04
C ILE A 58 6.21 14.32 -3.16
N TYR A 59 7.53 14.20 -3.35
CA TYR A 59 8.19 14.98 -4.40
C TYR A 59 7.92 14.41 -5.80
N SER A 60 7.68 13.10 -5.92
CA SER A 60 7.40 12.45 -7.22
C SER A 60 5.99 12.73 -7.73
N ALA A 61 5.05 13.09 -6.84
CA ALA A 61 3.66 13.37 -7.21
C ALA A 61 3.41 14.80 -7.76
N ASP A 62 4.34 15.76 -7.59
CA ASP A 62 4.13 17.17 -7.98
C ASP A 62 5.44 17.83 -8.45
N ASP A 63 5.49 18.20 -9.74
CA ASP A 63 6.63 18.85 -10.39
C ASP A 63 7.10 20.11 -9.64
N ALA A 64 6.20 20.91 -9.07
CA ALA A 64 6.57 22.12 -8.35
C ALA A 64 7.22 21.80 -6.99
N ILE A 65 6.84 20.69 -6.36
CA ILE A 65 7.53 20.17 -5.18
C ILE A 65 8.90 19.63 -5.59
N TYR A 66 8.96 18.81 -6.62
CA TYR A 66 10.19 18.25 -7.19
C TYR A 66 11.25 19.35 -7.42
N GLU A 67 10.88 20.39 -8.18
CA GLU A 67 11.75 21.53 -8.48
C GLU A 67 12.18 22.30 -7.22
N LYS A 68 11.29 22.45 -6.24
CA LYS A 68 11.55 23.22 -5.01
C LYS A 68 12.46 22.48 -4.02
N VAL A 69 12.41 21.14 -4.02
CA VAL A 69 13.23 20.29 -3.17
C VAL A 69 14.64 20.19 -3.74
N GLY A 70 14.75 19.99 -5.05
CA GLY A 70 15.99 20.06 -5.84
C GLY A 70 16.74 18.74 -5.94
N ASP A 71 17.37 18.54 -7.11
CA ASP A 71 18.00 17.29 -7.57
C ASP A 71 18.92 16.64 -6.54
N LYS A 72 19.73 17.43 -5.81
CA LYS A 72 20.67 16.86 -4.84
C LYS A 72 19.98 16.01 -3.76
N LEU A 73 18.83 16.45 -3.25
CA LEU A 73 18.10 15.68 -2.24
C LEU A 73 17.45 14.46 -2.89
N ILE A 74 16.90 14.63 -4.10
CA ILE A 74 16.20 13.58 -4.84
C ILE A 74 17.16 12.45 -5.19
N ASP A 75 18.32 12.77 -5.75
CA ASP A 75 19.37 11.80 -6.10
C ASP A 75 19.84 11.04 -4.84
N ASP A 76 20.14 11.74 -3.73
CA ASP A 76 20.56 11.09 -2.48
C ASP A 76 19.44 10.25 -1.84
N CYS A 77 18.18 10.69 -1.94
CA CYS A 77 17.03 9.94 -1.46
C CYS A 77 16.84 8.65 -2.28
N SER A 78 16.93 8.75 -3.60
CA SER A 78 16.83 7.61 -4.51
C SER A 78 17.96 6.61 -4.30
N ASP A 79 19.20 7.07 -4.15
CA ASP A 79 20.35 6.19 -3.89
C ASP A 79 20.14 5.40 -2.58
N ARG A 80 19.65 6.06 -1.52
CA ARG A 80 19.38 5.41 -0.23
C ARG A 80 18.21 4.45 -0.26
N ILE A 81 17.17 4.75 -1.03
CA ILE A 81 16.07 3.82 -1.26
C ILE A 81 16.61 2.57 -1.97
N GLY A 82 17.47 2.74 -2.99
CA GLY A 82 18.14 1.62 -3.64
C GLY A 82 18.97 0.77 -2.66
N ASP A 83 19.74 1.41 -1.78
CA ASP A 83 20.48 0.69 -0.73
C ASP A 83 19.56 -0.11 0.21
N LEU A 84 18.35 0.39 0.50
CA LEU A 84 17.36 -0.31 1.34
C LEU A 84 16.65 -1.45 0.59
N GLU A 85 16.42 -1.30 -0.71
CA GLU A 85 15.85 -2.36 -1.57
C GLU A 85 16.78 -3.57 -1.68
N ASP A 86 18.10 -3.36 -1.57
CA ASP A 86 19.12 -4.41 -1.54
C ASP A 86 19.19 -5.17 -0.19
N GLU A 87 18.50 -4.70 0.86
CA GLU A 87 18.49 -5.35 2.18
C GLU A 87 17.46 -6.49 2.24
N ASP A 88 17.89 -7.69 1.82
CA ASP A 88 17.05 -8.90 1.72
C ASP A 88 16.33 -9.31 3.01
N GLU A 89 16.82 -8.89 4.18
CA GLU A 89 16.24 -9.25 5.48
C GLU A 89 15.06 -8.35 5.89
N LEU A 90 14.90 -7.17 5.28
CA LEU A 90 13.78 -6.28 5.58
C LEU A 90 12.47 -6.94 5.20
N LEU A 91 11.47 -6.86 6.06
CA LEU A 91 10.12 -7.40 5.78
C LEU A 91 9.56 -6.85 4.46
N TYR A 92 9.88 -5.59 4.16
CA TYR A 92 9.56 -4.88 2.92
C TYR A 92 10.04 -5.60 1.66
N ASN A 93 11.14 -6.34 1.72
CA ASN A 93 11.77 -7.03 0.58
C ASN A 93 11.61 -8.56 0.69
N ALA A 94 11.85 -9.10 1.88
CA ALA A 94 11.82 -10.53 2.18
C ALA A 94 10.46 -11.18 1.90
N VAL A 95 9.36 -10.45 2.16
CA VAL A 95 8.01 -11.00 1.94
C VAL A 95 7.61 -10.94 0.48
N PRO A 96 7.76 -9.82 -0.26
CA PRO A 96 7.57 -9.82 -1.72
C PRO A 96 8.40 -10.88 -2.44
N ALA A 97 9.69 -11.04 -2.12
CA ALA A 97 10.53 -12.06 -2.73
C ALA A 97 9.97 -13.49 -2.51
N GLN A 98 9.47 -13.79 -1.30
CA GLN A 98 8.81 -15.07 -1.03
C GLN A 98 7.46 -15.24 -1.75
N ILE A 99 6.72 -14.14 -1.96
CA ILE A 99 5.49 -14.14 -2.74
C ILE A 99 5.80 -14.45 -4.20
N GLU A 100 6.83 -13.82 -4.77
CA GLU A 100 7.30 -14.04 -6.14
C GLU A 100 7.70 -15.50 -6.37
N GLU A 101 8.55 -16.07 -5.50
CA GLU A 101 8.95 -17.48 -5.58
C GLU A 101 7.74 -18.42 -5.57
N LYS A 102 6.77 -18.15 -4.69
CA LYS A 102 5.54 -18.95 -4.59
C LYS A 102 4.60 -18.75 -5.77
N ALA A 103 4.60 -17.57 -6.37
CA ALA A 103 3.76 -17.25 -7.50
C ALA A 103 4.15 -18.09 -8.73
N GLU A 104 5.43 -18.44 -8.89
CA GLU A 104 5.91 -19.33 -9.96
C GLU A 104 5.27 -20.73 -9.92
N GLU A 105 4.78 -21.17 -8.77
CA GLU A 105 4.10 -22.47 -8.61
C GLU A 105 2.60 -22.42 -8.97
N LEU A 106 2.04 -21.24 -9.21
CA LEU A 106 0.61 -21.03 -9.44
C LEU A 106 0.35 -20.68 -10.91
N ASN A 107 -0.78 -21.13 -11.44
CA ASN A 107 -1.28 -20.63 -12.73
C ASN A 107 -2.04 -19.31 -12.57
N ASP A 108 -2.31 -18.61 -13.69
CA ASP A 108 -2.97 -17.29 -13.65
C ASP A 108 -4.30 -17.28 -12.88
N PRO A 109 -5.24 -18.24 -13.07
CA PRO A 109 -6.45 -18.29 -12.24
C PRO A 109 -6.16 -18.38 -10.73
N GLN A 110 -5.17 -19.20 -10.34
CA GLN A 110 -4.77 -19.34 -8.94
C GLN A 110 -4.18 -18.04 -8.39
N LEU A 111 -3.27 -17.39 -9.12
CA LEU A 111 -2.70 -16.10 -8.72
C LEU A 111 -3.76 -15.02 -8.51
N ARG A 112 -4.73 -14.93 -9.44
CA ARG A 112 -5.85 -13.98 -9.32
C ARG A 112 -6.69 -14.22 -8.07
N ILE A 113 -6.93 -15.48 -7.72
CA ILE A 113 -7.65 -15.83 -6.49
C ILE A 113 -6.83 -15.41 -5.25
N TRP A 114 -5.51 -15.64 -5.25
CA TRP A 114 -4.65 -15.27 -4.13
C TRP A 114 -4.59 -13.75 -3.92
N GLY A 115 -4.48 -12.99 -5.02
CA GLY A 115 -4.58 -11.53 -4.98
C GLY A 115 -5.96 -11.04 -4.51
N LEU A 116 -7.04 -11.63 -5.02
CA LEU A 116 -8.42 -11.30 -4.63
C LEU A 116 -8.67 -11.51 -3.13
N LEU A 117 -8.16 -12.59 -2.55
CA LEU A 117 -8.26 -12.87 -1.10
C LEU A 117 -7.51 -11.80 -0.27
N SER A 118 -6.38 -11.32 -0.77
CA SER A 118 -5.59 -10.26 -0.13
C SER A 118 -6.29 -8.91 -0.20
N MET A 119 -6.82 -8.55 -1.37
CA MET A 119 -7.65 -7.37 -1.56
C MET A 119 -8.90 -7.39 -0.65
N ALA A 120 -9.54 -8.55 -0.48
CA ALA A 120 -10.70 -8.71 0.40
C ALA A 120 -10.40 -8.34 1.87
N ARG A 121 -9.17 -8.55 2.35
CA ARG A 121 -8.77 -8.19 3.72
C ARG A 121 -8.68 -6.68 3.94
N LEU A 122 -8.42 -5.90 2.90
CA LEU A 122 -8.34 -4.45 2.97
C LEU A 122 -9.71 -3.75 3.00
N VAL A 123 -10.81 -4.45 2.69
CA VAL A 123 -12.14 -3.84 2.49
C VAL A 123 -12.62 -3.07 3.72
N LYS A 124 -12.52 -3.63 4.92
CA LYS A 124 -12.99 -2.95 6.14
C LYS A 124 -12.14 -1.72 6.48
N LEU A 125 -10.83 -1.79 6.24
CA LEU A 125 -9.96 -0.63 6.38
C LEU A 125 -10.31 0.44 5.34
N GLY A 126 -10.48 0.06 4.08
CA GLY A 126 -10.88 0.96 3.00
C GLY A 126 -12.19 1.70 3.29
N GLN A 127 -13.19 1.01 3.86
CA GLN A 127 -14.44 1.63 4.31
C GLN A 127 -14.23 2.70 5.40
N ARG A 128 -13.30 2.47 6.32
CA ARG A 128 -12.96 3.46 7.35
C ARG A 128 -12.27 4.67 6.71
N LEU A 129 -11.29 4.42 5.85
CA LEU A 129 -10.52 5.47 5.17
C LEU A 129 -11.37 6.29 4.21
N ALA A 130 -12.42 5.72 3.62
CA ALA A 130 -13.36 6.42 2.75
C ALA A 130 -14.11 7.58 3.42
N SER A 131 -14.10 7.63 4.77
CA SER A 131 -14.64 8.77 5.51
C SER A 131 -13.77 10.03 5.43
N LEU A 132 -12.50 9.89 5.03
CA LEU A 132 -11.56 10.98 4.88
C LEU A 132 -11.76 11.71 3.53
N PRO A 133 -11.73 13.06 3.51
CA PRO A 133 -11.79 13.84 2.28
C PRO A 133 -10.79 13.39 1.22
N GLY A 134 -11.30 13.05 0.03
CA GLY A 134 -10.48 12.64 -1.12
C GLY A 134 -10.18 11.14 -1.17
N CYS A 135 -10.54 10.36 -0.14
CA CYS A 135 -10.24 8.93 -0.05
C CYS A 135 -11.45 8.03 -0.38
N GLN A 136 -12.54 8.58 -0.94
CA GLN A 136 -13.83 7.88 -1.06
C GLN A 136 -13.76 6.60 -1.91
N VAL A 137 -12.87 6.55 -2.91
CA VAL A 137 -12.68 5.37 -3.78
C VAL A 137 -12.31 4.11 -2.98
N LEU A 138 -11.65 4.24 -1.83
CA LEU A 138 -11.32 3.11 -0.96
C LEU A 138 -12.56 2.42 -0.38
N GLY A 139 -13.71 3.11 -0.34
CA GLY A 139 -14.99 2.54 0.08
C GLY A 139 -15.56 1.53 -0.91
N GLU A 140 -15.13 1.61 -2.18
CA GLU A 140 -15.63 0.76 -3.28
C GLU A 140 -14.90 -0.59 -3.35
N LEU A 141 -13.84 -0.81 -2.57
CA LEU A 141 -13.09 -2.08 -2.56
C LEU A 141 -14.01 -3.29 -2.31
N GLY A 142 -15.00 -3.13 -1.44
CA GLY A 142 -15.94 -4.21 -1.14
C GLY A 142 -16.81 -4.61 -2.34
N TRP A 143 -17.22 -3.65 -3.16
CA TRP A 143 -17.94 -3.90 -4.40
C TRP A 143 -17.00 -4.47 -5.47
N ALA A 144 -15.78 -3.92 -5.59
CA ALA A 144 -14.82 -4.36 -6.59
C ALA A 144 -14.40 -5.83 -6.38
N VAL A 145 -14.18 -6.25 -5.12
CA VAL A 145 -13.93 -7.68 -4.79
C VAL A 145 -15.10 -8.57 -5.23
N ASP A 146 -16.34 -8.17 -4.94
CA ASP A 146 -17.52 -8.96 -5.32
C ASP A 146 -17.66 -9.05 -6.84
N MET A 147 -17.37 -7.95 -7.54
CA MET A 147 -17.45 -7.90 -9.00
C MET A 147 -16.34 -8.75 -9.65
N MET A 148 -15.10 -8.64 -9.18
CA MET A 148 -14.00 -9.49 -9.64
C MET A 148 -14.33 -10.97 -9.42
N PHE A 149 -14.82 -11.34 -8.24
CA PHE A 149 -15.24 -12.71 -7.94
C PHE A 149 -16.40 -13.20 -8.82
N LYS A 150 -17.44 -12.37 -9.00
CA LYS A 150 -18.58 -12.68 -9.90
C LYS A 150 -18.09 -12.90 -11.33
N SER A 151 -17.19 -12.07 -11.81
CA SER A 151 -16.72 -12.08 -13.19
C SER A 151 -15.88 -13.31 -13.58
N MET A 152 -15.39 -14.08 -12.60
CA MET A 152 -14.78 -15.39 -12.83
C MET A 152 -15.79 -16.44 -13.33
N ARG A 153 -17.09 -16.20 -13.15
CA ARG A 153 -18.18 -17.14 -13.50
C ARG A 153 -19.07 -16.64 -14.63
N GLU A 154 -19.28 -15.34 -14.70
CA GLU A 154 -20.20 -14.70 -15.64
C GLU A 154 -19.57 -13.44 -16.20
N ALA A 155 -19.67 -13.22 -17.51
CA ALA A 155 -19.18 -11.97 -18.11
C ALA A 155 -19.91 -10.76 -17.49
N PRO A 156 -19.18 -9.70 -17.09
CA PRO A 156 -19.81 -8.50 -16.56
C PRO A 156 -20.63 -7.80 -17.65
N THR A 157 -21.65 -7.06 -17.22
CA THR A 157 -22.29 -6.06 -18.07
C THR A 157 -21.32 -4.92 -18.38
N GLN A 158 -21.62 -4.12 -19.41
CA GLN A 158 -20.79 -2.97 -19.76
C GLN A 158 -20.75 -1.91 -18.64
N GLU A 159 -21.84 -1.75 -17.89
CA GLU A 159 -21.91 -0.85 -16.73
C GLU A 159 -21.03 -1.35 -15.58
N GLU A 160 -21.07 -2.64 -15.27
CA GLU A 160 -20.20 -3.25 -14.25
C GLU A 160 -18.72 -3.16 -14.63
N TYR A 161 -18.37 -3.40 -15.89
CA TYR A 161 -17.00 -3.23 -16.37
C TYR A 161 -16.54 -1.78 -16.22
N GLN A 162 -17.38 -0.82 -16.63
CA GLN A 162 -17.05 0.60 -16.54
C GLN A 162 -16.88 1.04 -15.08
N HIS A 163 -17.76 0.61 -14.16
CA HIS A 163 -17.64 0.98 -12.74
C HIS A 163 -16.36 0.41 -12.13
N LEU A 164 -15.97 -0.84 -12.46
CA LEU A 164 -14.70 -1.40 -12.01
C LEU A 164 -13.49 -0.63 -12.56
N MET A 165 -13.56 -0.17 -13.82
CA MET A 165 -12.53 0.69 -14.42
C MET A 165 -12.46 2.06 -13.74
N ASP A 166 -13.59 2.65 -13.37
CA ASP A 166 -13.63 3.93 -12.65
C ASP A 166 -13.01 3.80 -11.24
N VAL A 167 -13.29 2.71 -10.52
CA VAL A 167 -12.64 2.40 -9.24
C VAL A 167 -11.13 2.21 -9.42
N CYS A 168 -10.72 1.45 -10.44
CA CYS A 168 -9.32 1.22 -10.78
C CYS A 168 -8.56 2.53 -11.03
N ASN A 169 -9.12 3.41 -11.88
CA ASN A 169 -8.53 4.71 -12.18
C ASN A 169 -8.51 5.63 -10.95
N GLY A 170 -9.58 5.63 -10.15
CA GLY A 170 -9.64 6.42 -8.93
C GLY A 170 -8.59 6.02 -7.88
N LEU A 171 -8.20 4.75 -7.83
CA LEU A 171 -7.09 4.29 -6.96
C LEU A 171 -5.74 4.81 -7.42
N TYR A 172 -5.50 4.83 -8.74
CA TYR A 172 -4.29 5.42 -9.32
C TYR A 172 -4.21 6.93 -9.02
N GLU A 173 -5.30 7.66 -9.29
CA GLU A 173 -5.39 9.10 -9.00
C GLU A 173 -5.26 9.41 -7.50
N LEU A 174 -5.74 8.52 -6.62
CA LEU A 174 -5.57 8.69 -5.19
C LEU A 174 -4.10 8.60 -4.77
N GLY A 175 -3.31 7.71 -5.37
CA GLY A 175 -1.87 7.55 -5.06
C GLY A 175 -1.08 8.85 -5.21
N ASP A 176 -1.40 9.64 -6.24
CA ASP A 176 -0.75 10.93 -6.53
C ASP A 176 -1.41 12.11 -5.77
N SER A 177 -2.46 11.87 -5.00
CA SER A 177 -3.25 12.92 -4.36
C SER A 177 -2.62 13.41 -3.05
N PRO A 178 -2.62 14.72 -2.78
CA PRO A 178 -2.26 15.28 -1.47
C PRO A 178 -3.14 14.78 -0.31
N ALA A 179 -4.28 14.13 -0.59
CA ALA A 179 -5.09 13.47 0.43
C ALA A 179 -4.34 12.30 1.12
N VAL A 180 -3.42 11.64 0.40
CA VAL A 180 -2.61 10.54 0.96
C VAL A 180 -1.56 11.08 1.93
N SER A 181 -0.86 12.15 1.54
CA SER A 181 0.28 12.70 2.30
C SER A 181 -0.12 13.69 3.41
N GLY A 182 -1.40 14.07 3.49
CA GLY A 182 -1.91 15.14 4.38
C GLY A 182 -2.05 14.81 5.86
N GLY A 183 -1.56 13.65 6.32
CA GLY A 183 -1.56 13.26 7.74
C GLY A 183 -2.95 12.93 8.31
N GLU A 184 -4.01 12.98 7.49
CA GLU A 184 -5.36 12.61 7.88
C GLU A 184 -5.40 11.12 8.28
N ALA A 185 -6.16 10.83 9.34
CA ALA A 185 -6.15 9.54 9.98
C ALA A 185 -7.53 9.11 10.48
N VAL A 186 -7.71 7.80 10.57
CA VAL A 186 -8.87 7.19 11.23
C VAL A 186 -8.48 6.65 12.60
N GLU A 187 -9.35 6.85 13.59
CA GLU A 187 -9.18 6.33 14.94
C GLU A 187 -9.11 4.80 14.93
N VAL A 188 -8.17 4.21 15.68
CA VAL A 188 -8.05 2.77 15.90
C VAL A 188 -8.26 2.51 17.39
N PRO A 189 -9.20 1.63 17.80
CA PRO A 189 -9.43 1.36 19.22
C PRO A 189 -8.15 0.96 19.95
N ASP A 190 -7.87 1.63 21.07
CA ASP A 190 -6.73 1.39 21.95
C ASP A 190 -5.34 1.48 21.28
N ARG A 191 -5.24 2.13 20.11
CA ARG A 191 -3.98 2.28 19.34
C ARG A 191 -3.86 3.66 18.72
N PRO A 192 -2.65 4.06 18.28
CA PRO A 192 -2.52 5.29 17.52
C PRO A 192 -3.35 5.26 16.22
N PRO A 193 -3.87 6.42 15.77
CA PRO A 193 -4.65 6.52 14.53
C PRO A 193 -3.89 6.00 13.31
N PHE A 194 -4.61 5.41 12.36
CA PHE A 194 -4.08 4.94 11.09
C PHE A 194 -4.16 6.06 10.05
N GLN A 195 -3.03 6.45 9.47
CA GLN A 195 -2.94 7.47 8.41
C GLN A 195 -3.14 6.81 7.05
N VAL A 196 -3.77 7.51 6.10
CA VAL A 196 -3.86 7.02 4.70
C VAL A 196 -2.46 6.72 4.15
N PHE A 197 -1.47 7.54 4.51
CA PHE A 197 -0.08 7.36 4.11
C PHE A 197 0.59 6.09 4.64
N ASP A 198 0.00 5.40 5.63
CA ASP A 198 0.52 4.10 6.10
C ASP A 198 0.31 2.97 5.08
N LEU A 199 -0.46 3.22 4.03
CA LEU A 199 -0.61 2.30 2.90
C LEU A 199 0.61 2.30 1.95
N ASN A 200 1.52 3.27 2.11
CA ASN A 200 2.66 3.47 1.21
C ASN A 200 3.71 2.36 1.27
N GLY A 201 3.95 1.80 2.46
CA GLY A 201 5.05 0.85 2.69
C GLY A 201 5.02 -0.41 1.82
N MET A 202 3.84 -0.81 1.33
CA MET A 202 3.70 -1.94 0.38
C MET A 202 3.13 -1.47 -0.97
N MET A 203 3.31 -0.19 -1.31
CA MET A 203 2.79 0.46 -2.52
C MET A 203 1.29 0.15 -2.75
N THR A 204 0.50 0.09 -1.68
CA THR A 204 -0.83 -0.56 -1.70
C THR A 204 -1.78 0.04 -2.73
N PHE A 205 -1.69 1.35 -3.01
CA PHE A 205 -2.53 1.99 -4.04
C PHE A 205 -2.17 1.49 -5.44
N LEU A 206 -0.89 1.43 -5.77
CA LEU A 206 -0.39 0.93 -7.05
C LEU A 206 -0.74 -0.55 -7.22
N GLU A 207 -0.57 -1.35 -6.16
CA GLU A 207 -0.87 -2.78 -6.23
C GLU A 207 -2.37 -3.10 -6.31
N LEU A 208 -3.21 -2.30 -5.65
CA LEU A 208 -4.67 -2.39 -5.81
C LEU A 208 -5.08 -2.02 -7.24
N ASN A 209 -4.50 -0.95 -7.79
CA ASN A 209 -4.72 -0.55 -9.17
C ASN A 209 -4.24 -1.63 -10.16
N GLY A 210 -3.02 -2.14 -10.01
CA GLY A 210 -2.45 -3.19 -10.85
C GLY A 210 -3.30 -4.46 -10.83
N CYS A 211 -3.71 -4.93 -9.64
CA CYS A 211 -4.60 -6.08 -9.50
C CYS A 211 -5.93 -5.90 -10.25
N MET A 212 -6.56 -4.73 -10.15
CA MET A 212 -7.81 -4.44 -10.87
C MET A 212 -7.62 -4.27 -12.38
N ASP A 213 -6.60 -3.53 -12.81
CA ASP A 213 -6.30 -3.28 -14.22
C ASP A 213 -5.97 -4.59 -14.93
N ASN A 214 -5.12 -5.41 -14.31
CA ASN A 214 -4.76 -6.73 -14.82
C ASN A 214 -6.00 -7.63 -14.98
N HIS A 215 -6.96 -7.56 -14.05
CA HIS A 215 -8.24 -8.27 -14.15
C HIS A 215 -9.17 -7.69 -15.23
N LEU A 216 -9.24 -6.37 -15.38
CA LEU A 216 -9.99 -5.70 -16.45
C LEU A 216 -9.46 -6.10 -17.84
N ARG A 217 -8.13 -6.15 -18.01
CA ARG A 217 -7.47 -6.61 -19.24
C ARG A 217 -7.84 -8.06 -19.56
N LEU A 218 -7.91 -8.93 -18.56
CA LEU A 218 -8.37 -10.31 -18.75
C LEU A 218 -9.82 -10.33 -19.27
N LEU A 219 -10.73 -9.60 -18.62
CA LEU A 219 -12.13 -9.53 -19.04
C LEU A 219 -12.28 -8.99 -20.46
N ALA A 220 -11.50 -7.97 -20.83
CA ALA A 220 -11.47 -7.43 -22.18
C ALA A 220 -10.99 -8.47 -23.20
N ALA A 221 -9.90 -9.20 -22.91
CA ALA A 221 -9.37 -10.25 -23.78
C ALA A 221 -10.38 -11.39 -23.98
N LEU A 222 -11.03 -11.85 -22.90
CA LEU A 222 -12.07 -12.88 -22.95
C LEU A 222 -13.28 -12.43 -23.78
N SER A 223 -13.72 -11.18 -23.63
CA SER A 223 -14.85 -10.63 -24.41
C SER A 223 -14.56 -10.58 -25.92
N GLN A 224 -13.29 -10.50 -26.31
CA GLN A 224 -12.84 -10.47 -27.70
C GLN A 224 -12.50 -11.88 -28.24
N GLY A 225 -12.63 -12.93 -27.42
CA GLY A 225 -12.29 -14.30 -27.81
C GLY A 225 -10.78 -14.49 -28.07
N ARG A 226 -9.93 -13.75 -27.37
CA ARG A 226 -8.46 -13.89 -27.47
C ARG A 226 -8.01 -15.21 -26.85
N GLU A 227 -7.09 -15.89 -27.53
CA GLU A 227 -6.44 -17.10 -26.99
C GLU A 227 -5.27 -16.76 -26.05
N ASP A 228 -4.57 -15.66 -26.35
CA ASP A 228 -3.49 -15.12 -25.54
C ASP A 228 -4.07 -14.16 -24.48
N LEU A 229 -4.00 -14.57 -23.22
CA LEU A 229 -4.57 -13.89 -22.07
C LEU A 229 -3.47 -13.20 -21.24
N PRO A 230 -3.75 -12.06 -20.60
CA PRO A 230 -2.76 -11.39 -19.76
C PRO A 230 -2.37 -12.25 -18.56
N GLU A 231 -1.05 -12.37 -18.35
CA GLU A 231 -0.45 -13.00 -17.17
C GLU A 231 -0.95 -12.33 -15.89
N ALA A 232 -1.16 -13.12 -14.84
CA ALA A 232 -1.61 -12.60 -13.56
C ALA A 232 -0.45 -11.97 -12.77
N GLU A 233 -0.75 -10.89 -12.04
CA GLU A 233 0.19 -10.21 -11.15
C GLU A 233 -0.02 -10.64 -9.69
N ASN A 234 1.02 -10.48 -8.85
CA ASN A 234 1.04 -10.97 -7.47
C ASN A 234 1.31 -9.88 -6.40
N GLY A 235 1.65 -8.64 -6.79
CA GLY A 235 2.17 -7.64 -5.84
C GLY A 235 1.17 -7.23 -4.74
N ILE A 236 -0.14 -7.28 -5.00
CA ILE A 236 -1.20 -7.02 -4.00
C ILE A 236 -1.19 -7.98 -2.79
N VAL A 237 -0.55 -9.15 -2.91
CA VAL A 237 -0.61 -10.21 -1.88
C VAL A 237 -0.04 -9.74 -0.54
N GLY A 238 0.99 -8.90 -0.55
CA GLY A 238 1.63 -8.39 0.66
C GLY A 238 0.97 -7.16 1.29
N CYS A 239 0.06 -6.47 0.60
CA CYS A 239 -0.35 -5.12 1.00
C CYS A 239 -1.16 -5.03 2.30
N ALA A 240 -1.77 -6.14 2.74
CA ALA A 240 -2.50 -6.17 4.01
C ALA A 240 -1.58 -6.27 5.25
N LEU A 241 -0.25 -6.36 5.07
CA LEU A 241 0.74 -6.38 6.17
C LEU A 241 0.87 -5.01 6.86
N LEU A 242 0.70 -3.92 6.11
CA LEU A 242 0.70 -2.54 6.61
C LEU A 242 1.91 -2.18 7.50
N PRO A 243 3.16 -2.48 7.06
CA PRO A 243 4.34 -2.32 7.90
C PRO A 243 4.55 -0.89 8.39
N ASP A 244 4.32 0.11 7.53
CA ASP A 244 4.47 1.54 7.87
C ASP A 244 3.63 1.99 9.05
N TYR A 245 2.41 1.46 9.21
CA TYR A 245 1.58 1.75 10.37
C TYR A 245 2.30 1.33 11.66
N TYR A 246 2.89 0.13 11.67
CA TYR A 246 3.56 -0.40 12.85
C TYR A 246 4.89 0.29 13.11
N VAL A 247 5.70 0.57 12.07
CA VAL A 247 6.94 1.35 12.22
C VAL A 247 6.62 2.73 12.80
N ARG A 248 5.71 3.48 12.16
CA ARG A 248 5.34 4.84 12.58
C ARG A 248 4.81 4.90 14.01
N THR A 249 4.11 3.84 14.45
CA THR A 249 3.49 3.79 15.77
C THR A 249 4.36 3.16 16.86
N GLY A 250 5.62 2.87 16.54
CA GLY A 250 6.65 2.50 17.52
C GLY A 250 6.82 0.99 17.72
N ALA A 251 6.51 0.18 16.72
CA ALA A 251 6.90 -1.23 16.74
C ALA A 251 8.43 -1.35 16.66
N GLY A 252 9.02 -2.16 17.55
CA GLY A 252 10.47 -2.39 17.54
C GLY A 252 10.92 -3.31 16.41
N ARG A 253 10.28 -4.48 16.27
CA ARG A 253 10.56 -5.47 15.23
C ARG A 253 9.27 -5.91 14.57
N LEU A 254 9.15 -5.73 13.26
CA LEU A 254 7.92 -6.01 12.52
C LEU A 254 7.55 -7.50 12.57
N GLU A 255 8.55 -8.39 12.60
CA GLU A 255 8.36 -9.83 12.69
C GLU A 255 7.77 -10.26 14.04
N GLU A 256 7.81 -9.40 15.05
CA GLU A 256 7.26 -9.65 16.38
C GLU A 256 5.82 -9.12 16.53
N VAL A 257 5.36 -8.26 15.62
CA VAL A 257 4.03 -7.64 15.64
C VAL A 257 2.96 -8.74 15.44
N PRO A 258 2.02 -8.92 16.39
CA PRO A 258 1.01 -9.97 16.30
C PRO A 258 0.12 -9.90 15.06
N GLN A 259 -0.21 -8.68 14.60
CA GLN A 259 -1.04 -8.46 13.41
C GLN A 259 -0.32 -8.86 12.13
N ILE A 260 0.96 -8.51 11.99
CA ILE A 260 1.80 -8.93 10.87
C ILE A 260 1.91 -10.46 10.84
N LYS A 261 2.15 -11.11 11.99
CA LYS A 261 2.17 -12.57 12.08
C LYS A 261 0.85 -13.21 11.65
N ALA A 262 -0.27 -12.67 12.13
CA ALA A 262 -1.60 -13.17 11.79
C ALA A 262 -1.89 -12.98 10.30
N GLU A 263 -1.40 -11.91 9.68
CA GLU A 263 -1.58 -11.66 8.26
C GLU A 263 -0.68 -12.55 7.40
N LEU A 264 0.59 -12.75 7.76
CA LEU A 264 1.46 -13.74 7.12
C LEU A 264 0.85 -15.15 7.17
N GLU A 265 0.27 -15.55 8.30
CA GLU A 265 -0.43 -16.82 8.42
C GLU A 265 -1.61 -16.93 7.43
N ARG A 266 -2.38 -15.85 7.23
CA ARG A 266 -3.47 -15.83 6.23
C ARG A 266 -2.92 -15.93 4.81
N ILE A 267 -1.89 -15.14 4.48
CA ILE A 267 -1.27 -15.15 3.14
C ILE A 267 -0.81 -16.56 2.79
N TRP A 268 -0.09 -17.24 3.69
CA TRP A 268 0.42 -18.59 3.45
C TRP A 268 -0.64 -19.68 3.50
N SER A 269 -1.65 -19.53 4.36
CA SER A 269 -2.83 -20.42 4.39
C SER A 269 -3.63 -20.34 3.10
N ASP A 270 -3.80 -19.14 2.54
CA ASP A 270 -4.46 -18.93 1.26
C ASP A 270 -3.66 -19.50 0.11
N TYR A 271 -2.34 -19.24 0.07
CA TYR A 271 -1.46 -19.83 -0.94
C TYR A 271 -1.59 -21.36 -0.95
N ALA A 272 -1.51 -22.02 0.21
CA ALA A 272 -1.65 -23.47 0.30
C ALA A 272 -3.02 -23.94 -0.21
N ALA A 273 -4.10 -23.26 0.18
CA ALA A 273 -5.46 -23.57 -0.28
C ALA A 273 -5.62 -23.40 -1.79
N VAL A 274 -5.11 -22.30 -2.35
CA VAL A 274 -5.19 -21.96 -3.78
C VAL A 274 -4.38 -22.94 -4.62
N ARG A 275 -3.15 -23.25 -4.21
CA ARG A 275 -2.31 -24.28 -4.84
C ARG A 275 -3.02 -25.62 -4.89
N ASP A 276 -3.67 -26.00 -3.80
CA ASP A 276 -4.40 -27.28 -3.64
C ASP A 276 -5.85 -27.22 -4.20
N GLN A 277 -6.14 -26.25 -5.08
CA GLN A 277 -7.42 -26.07 -5.78
C GLN A 277 -8.60 -25.81 -4.84
N LEU A 278 -8.53 -24.66 -4.14
CA LEU A 278 -9.58 -24.15 -3.27
C LEU A 278 -10.99 -24.26 -3.89
N PRO A 279 -11.92 -25.01 -3.27
CA PRO A 279 -13.30 -25.10 -3.76
C PRO A 279 -14.00 -23.75 -3.78
N LEU A 280 -14.92 -23.57 -4.74
CA LEU A 280 -15.60 -22.29 -4.95
C LEU A 280 -16.41 -21.84 -3.72
N GLU A 281 -17.09 -22.76 -3.04
CA GLU A 281 -17.88 -22.44 -1.84
C GLU A 281 -16.98 -21.98 -0.68
N GLU A 282 -15.79 -22.55 -0.60
CA GLU A 282 -14.79 -22.17 0.40
C GLU A 282 -14.15 -20.82 0.05
N LEU A 283 -13.89 -20.55 -1.23
CA LEU A 283 -13.44 -19.25 -1.71
C LEU A 283 -14.46 -18.15 -1.39
N GLU A 284 -15.74 -18.37 -1.70
CA GLU A 284 -16.83 -17.43 -1.38
C GLU A 284 -16.91 -17.16 0.14
N ARG A 285 -16.78 -18.22 0.95
CA ARG A 285 -16.75 -18.11 2.41
C ARG A 285 -15.57 -17.28 2.91
N ARG A 286 -14.35 -17.52 2.39
CA ARG A 286 -13.15 -16.76 2.77
C ARG A 286 -13.26 -15.29 2.38
N ILE A 287 -13.69 -14.98 1.15
CA ILE A 287 -13.94 -13.60 0.70
C ILE A 287 -14.91 -12.90 1.66
N GLY A 288 -16.06 -13.53 1.96
CA GLY A 288 -17.04 -12.95 2.88
C GLY A 288 -16.49 -12.67 4.28
N GLN A 289 -15.63 -13.55 4.80
CA GLN A 289 -14.97 -13.36 6.10
C GLN A 289 -13.91 -12.25 6.07
N TYR A 290 -13.07 -12.21 5.05
CA TYR A 290 -12.02 -11.21 4.90
C TYR A 290 -12.57 -9.81 4.72
N LYS A 291 -13.69 -9.65 4.01
CA LYS A 291 -14.37 -8.34 3.90
C LYS A 291 -14.84 -7.76 5.23
N GLN A 292 -15.02 -8.60 6.26
CA GLN A 292 -15.45 -8.19 7.61
C GLN A 292 -14.28 -8.14 8.62
N LEU A 293 -13.09 -8.56 8.21
CA LEU A 293 -11.90 -8.62 9.05
C LEU A 293 -11.45 -7.22 9.44
N ASP A 294 -11.25 -6.98 10.73
CA ASP A 294 -10.49 -5.81 11.19
C ASP A 294 -9.01 -6.17 11.21
N ILE A 295 -8.29 -5.81 10.16
CA ILE A 295 -6.87 -6.15 10.01
C ILE A 295 -5.98 -5.41 11.03
N LEU A 296 -6.48 -4.32 11.62
CA LEU A 296 -5.78 -3.56 12.65
C LEU A 296 -6.03 -4.11 14.08
N GLY A 297 -6.92 -5.09 14.25
CA GLY A 297 -7.25 -5.71 15.54
C GLY A 297 -8.55 -5.21 16.17
#